data_AF-A0A2E8G186-F1
#
_entry.id   AF-A0A2E8G186-F1
#
_cell.length_a   1.000
_cell.length_b   1.000
_cell.length_c   1.000
_cell.angle_alpha   90.00
_cell.angle_beta   90.00
_cell.angle_gamma   90.00
#
_symmetry.space_group_name_H-M   'P 1'
#
loop_
_entity.id
_entity.type
_entity.pdbx_description
1 polymer ?
#
loop_
_entity_poly.entity_id
_entity_poly.type
_entity_poly.pdbx_seq_one_letter_code
_entity_poly.pdbx_strand_id
1 'polypeptide(L)'
;MKHPSGYTIEDVIETGKQRRAQFDFDKFQPDFMGLVFLNADRGWPITSGVRPAHQVTSDILTSGEQMFFENDILMPGESARAYIKLLAPEYYPKSLSVGKEINMNSGGRVIGKVTILELYNEILLVGS
;
A
#
# COMPACT_ATOMS: atom_id res chain seq x y z
N MET A 1 -8.80 6.63 -21.17
CA MET A 1 -10.05 6.79 -20.37
C MET A 1 -9.82 7.95 -19.41
N LYS A 2 -10.78 8.87 -19.21
CA LYS A 2 -10.62 9.98 -18.23
C LYS A 2 -11.24 9.57 -16.89
N HIS A 3 -10.47 9.71 -15.81
CA HIS A 3 -10.93 9.52 -14.44
C HIS A 3 -11.92 10.65 -14.09
N PRO A 4 -12.89 10.46 -13.18
CA PRO A 4 -13.85 11.49 -12.76
C PRO A 4 -13.23 12.81 -12.27
N SER A 5 -11.96 12.78 -11.84
CA SER A 5 -11.19 13.97 -11.44
C SER A 5 -10.50 14.70 -12.60
N GLY A 6 -10.66 14.24 -13.85
CA GLY A 6 -10.09 14.85 -15.05
C GLY A 6 -8.75 14.27 -15.50
N TYR A 7 -8.07 13.51 -14.65
CA TYR A 7 -6.81 12.84 -15.00
C TYR A 7 -7.00 11.67 -15.97
N THR A 8 -6.00 11.42 -16.80
CA THR A 8 -5.88 10.24 -17.64
C THR A 8 -5.11 9.13 -16.90
N ILE A 9 -5.08 7.91 -17.45
CA ILE A 9 -4.25 6.83 -16.91
C ILE A 9 -2.77 7.21 -17.04
N GLU A 10 -2.41 7.86 -18.14
CA GLU A 10 -1.07 8.33 -18.45
C GLU A 10 -0.58 9.33 -17.39
N ASP A 11 -1.43 10.28 -16.96
CA ASP A 11 -1.09 11.24 -15.89
C ASP A 11 -0.79 10.53 -14.56
N VAL A 12 -1.57 9.50 -14.22
CA VAL A 12 -1.42 8.71 -12.99
C VAL A 12 -0.12 7.90 -13.01
N ILE A 13 0.20 7.31 -14.16
CA ILE A 13 1.45 6.57 -14.39
C ILE A 13 2.66 7.51 -14.24
N GLU A 14 2.62 8.66 -14.92
CA GLU A 14 3.75 9.60 -14.90
C GLU A 14 4.02 10.14 -13.50
N THR A 15 2.96 10.46 -12.76
CA THR A 15 3.07 10.88 -11.36
C THR A 15 3.69 9.78 -10.49
N GLY A 16 3.32 8.51 -10.72
CA GLY A 16 3.89 7.36 -10.01
C GLY A 16 5.39 7.21 -10.24
N LYS A 17 5.83 7.32 -11.50
CA LYS A 17 7.24 7.26 -11.89
C LYS A 17 8.08 8.33 -11.22
N GLN A 18 7.58 9.56 -11.19
CA GLN A 18 8.29 10.68 -10.56
C GLN A 18 8.50 10.44 -9.05
N ARG A 19 7.49 9.93 -8.35
CA ARG A 19 7.61 9.59 -6.92
C ARG A 19 8.59 8.46 -6.69
N ARG A 20 8.59 7.43 -7.54
CA ARG A 20 9.56 6.34 -7.44
C ARG A 20 10.99 6.79 -7.71
N ALA A 21 11.21 7.65 -8.70
CA ALA A 21 12.54 8.20 -9.00
C ALA A 21 13.13 8.98 -7.81
N GLN A 22 12.28 9.51 -6.92
CA GLN A 22 12.66 10.22 -5.70
C GLN A 22 12.65 9.32 -4.46
N PHE A 23 12.33 8.03 -4.62
CA PHE A 23 12.29 7.09 -3.49
C PHE A 23 13.68 6.90 -2.91
N ASP A 24 13.75 7.04 -1.60
CA ASP A 24 14.94 6.87 -0.80
C ASP A 24 14.51 6.05 0.42
N PHE A 25 15.00 4.82 0.53
CA PHE A 25 14.55 3.87 1.54
C PHE A 25 14.81 4.39 2.96
N ASP A 26 15.99 4.98 3.19
CA ASP A 26 16.42 5.46 4.50
C ASP A 26 15.63 6.68 4.94
N LYS A 27 15.21 7.53 3.99
CA LYS A 27 14.30 8.65 4.28
C LYS A 27 12.85 8.21 4.42
N PHE A 28 12.43 7.24 3.60
CA PHE A 28 11.06 6.75 3.63
C PHE A 28 10.77 6.01 4.93
N GLN A 29 11.70 5.19 5.42
CA GLN A 29 11.55 4.37 6.63
C GLN A 29 10.25 3.57 6.59
N PRO A 30 10.16 2.57 5.69
CA PRO A 30 8.96 1.75 5.60
C PRO A 30 8.78 0.92 6.88
N ASP A 31 7.52 0.67 7.22
CA ASP A 31 7.18 -0.19 8.35
C ASP A 31 7.30 -1.67 7.97
N PHE A 32 6.99 -2.02 6.72
CA PHE A 32 7.06 -3.38 6.22
C PHE A 32 7.13 -3.42 4.68
N MET A 33 7.52 -4.57 4.15
CA MET A 33 7.31 -4.93 2.75
C MET A 33 6.14 -5.91 2.65
N GLY A 34 5.25 -5.70 1.67
CA GLY A 34 4.10 -6.57 1.44
C GLY A 34 3.89 -6.93 -0.02
N LEU A 35 3.24 -8.07 -0.26
CA LEU A 35 2.67 -8.41 -1.56
C LEU A 35 1.28 -7.80 -1.64
N VAL A 36 1.13 -6.77 -2.46
CA VAL A 36 -0.13 -6.06 -2.68
C VAL A 36 -0.86 -6.71 -3.86
N PHE A 37 -2.09 -7.16 -3.65
CA PHE A 37 -3.00 -7.61 -4.69
C PHE A 37 -4.11 -6.57 -4.89
N LEU A 38 -4.38 -6.18 -6.14
CA LEU A 38 -5.47 -5.26 -6.48
C LEU A 38 -6.67 -6.04 -7.04
N ASN A 39 -7.87 -5.80 -6.52
CA ASN A 39 -9.06 -6.50 -7.01
C ASN A 39 -9.33 -6.18 -8.49
N ALA A 40 -9.71 -7.18 -9.27
CA ALA A 40 -9.99 -7.03 -10.70
C ALA A 40 -11.14 -6.04 -11.01
N ASP A 41 -12.11 -5.91 -10.09
CA ASP A 41 -13.27 -5.03 -10.20
C ASP A 41 -12.98 -3.57 -9.77
N ARG A 42 -11.72 -3.25 -9.45
CA ARG A 42 -11.31 -1.89 -9.06
C ARG A 42 -11.43 -0.89 -10.21
N GLY A 43 -11.31 -1.38 -11.44
CA GLY A 43 -11.46 -0.64 -12.70
C GLY A 43 -10.31 0.32 -13.07
N TRP A 44 -9.50 0.74 -12.10
CA TRP A 44 -8.38 1.66 -12.29
C TRP A 44 -7.12 1.14 -11.59
N PRO A 45 -5.94 1.34 -12.19
CA PRO A 45 -4.68 0.99 -11.56
C PRO A 45 -4.37 1.89 -10.36
N ILE A 46 -3.42 1.45 -9.54
CA ILE A 46 -2.80 2.28 -8.50
C ILE A 46 -1.30 2.41 -8.78
N THR A 47 -0.70 3.51 -8.32
CA THR A 47 0.71 3.81 -8.57
C THR A 47 1.46 4.17 -7.30
N SER A 48 2.79 4.20 -7.36
CA SER A 48 3.63 4.56 -6.22
C SER A 48 3.22 5.92 -5.60
N GLY A 49 3.25 5.99 -4.28
CA GLY A 49 2.78 7.10 -3.46
C GLY A 49 1.27 7.10 -3.18
N VAL A 50 0.53 6.09 -3.64
CA VAL A 50 -0.88 5.91 -3.25
C VAL A 50 -1.00 5.64 -1.75
N ARG A 51 -2.06 6.15 -1.12
CA ARG A 51 -2.28 6.09 0.34
C ARG A 51 -3.63 5.46 0.73
N PRO A 52 -3.90 4.20 0.34
CA PRO A 52 -5.14 3.54 0.73
C PRO A 52 -5.17 3.27 2.24
N ALA A 53 -6.35 2.98 2.76
CA ALA A 53 -6.49 2.55 4.14
C ALA A 53 -6.17 1.05 4.27
N HIS A 54 -5.41 0.67 5.28
CA HIS A 54 -5.04 -0.71 5.60
C HIS A 54 -5.74 -1.13 6.88
N GLN A 55 -6.42 -2.27 6.85
CA GLN A 55 -7.12 -2.83 8.00
C GLN A 55 -6.15 -3.65 8.86
N VAL A 56 -5.40 -2.98 9.73
CA VAL A 56 -4.33 -3.59 10.53
C VAL A 56 -4.86 -4.45 11.68
N THR A 57 -6.04 -4.12 12.20
CA THR A 57 -6.82 -4.95 13.14
C THR A 57 -8.29 -4.99 12.69
N SER A 58 -9.15 -5.72 13.40
CA SER A 58 -10.60 -5.74 13.12
C SER A 58 -11.22 -4.34 13.10
N ASP A 59 -10.74 -3.45 13.98
CA ASP A 59 -11.39 -2.17 14.29
C ASP A 59 -10.59 -0.96 13.80
N ILE A 60 -9.38 -1.17 13.24
CA ILE A 60 -8.48 -0.08 12.86
C ILE A 60 -8.20 -0.11 11.37
N LEU A 61 -8.60 0.98 10.71
CA LEU A 61 -8.16 1.39 9.39
C LEU A 61 -7.19 2.55 9.51
N THR A 62 -5.98 2.40 8.96
CA THR A 62 -4.97 3.46 8.92
C THR A 62 -4.51 3.71 7.50
N SER A 63 -4.24 4.96 7.13
CA SER A 63 -3.68 5.27 5.81
C SER A 63 -2.24 4.74 5.74
N GLY A 64 -1.85 4.16 4.60
CA GLY A 64 -0.47 3.71 4.40
C GLY A 64 0.01 4.10 3.01
N GLU A 65 1.15 4.77 2.93
CA GLU A 65 1.80 5.09 1.65
C GLU A 65 2.53 3.88 1.10
N GLN A 66 2.28 3.56 -0.17
CA GLN A 66 2.87 2.40 -0.85
C GLN A 66 3.84 2.82 -1.94
N MET A 67 5.03 2.22 -1.94
CA MET A 67 6.05 2.39 -2.97
C MET A 67 6.34 1.04 -3.63
N PHE A 68 5.84 0.84 -4.85
CA PHE A 68 5.96 -0.43 -5.57
C PHE A 68 7.41 -0.71 -6.01
N PHE A 69 7.80 -1.99 -5.96
CA PHE A 69 9.17 -2.44 -6.14
C PHE A 69 9.52 -2.69 -7.62
N GLU A 70 8.72 -3.49 -8.32
CA GLU A 70 8.98 -3.90 -9.71
C GLU A 70 8.58 -2.84 -10.74
N ASN A 71 7.35 -2.35 -10.61
CA ASN A 71 6.73 -1.43 -11.55
C ASN A 71 6.00 -0.34 -10.78
N ASP A 72 5.99 0.88 -11.32
CA ASP A 72 5.34 2.04 -10.69
C ASP A 72 3.81 2.00 -10.74
N ILE A 73 3.26 0.95 -11.35
CA ILE A 73 1.84 0.73 -11.56
C ILE A 73 1.47 -0.70 -11.20
N LEU A 74 0.35 -0.84 -10.51
CA LEU A 74 -0.32 -2.11 -10.24
C LEU A 74 -1.68 -2.10 -10.93
N MET A 75 -1.88 -3.01 -11.88
CA MET A 75 -3.16 -3.13 -12.61
C MET A 75 -4.19 -3.95 -11.81
N PRO A 76 -5.49 -3.72 -12.02
CA PRO A 76 -6.53 -4.57 -11.43
C PRO A 76 -6.35 -6.05 -11.79
N GLY A 77 -6.41 -6.91 -10.78
CA GLY A 77 -6.21 -8.36 -10.92
C GLY A 77 -4.75 -8.82 -10.80
N GLU A 78 -3.80 -7.89 -10.66
CA GLU A 78 -2.38 -8.22 -10.50
C GLU A 78 -1.91 -8.13 -9.06
N SER A 79 -0.68 -8.59 -8.83
CA SER A 79 0.06 -8.38 -7.58
C SER A 79 1.42 -7.74 -7.83
N ALA A 80 1.88 -6.92 -6.89
CA ALA A 80 3.24 -6.36 -6.88
C ALA A 80 3.76 -6.26 -5.45
N ARG A 81 5.09 -6.28 -5.28
CA ARG A 81 5.68 -5.98 -3.97
C ARG A 81 5.70 -4.47 -3.77
N ALA A 82 5.45 -4.03 -2.54
CA ALA A 82 5.59 -2.64 -2.18
C ALA A 82 6.21 -2.49 -0.79
N TYR A 83 6.93 -1.40 -0.59
CA TYR A 83 7.26 -0.87 0.73
C TYR A 83 6.08 -0.03 1.22
N ILE A 84 5.65 -0.26 2.46
CA ILE A 84 4.49 0.42 3.04
C ILE A 84 4.92 1.16 4.31
N LYS A 85 4.54 2.43 4.40
CA LYS A 85 4.65 3.26 5.61
C LYS A 85 3.24 3.64 6.07
N LEU A 86 2.85 3.13 7.24
CA LEU A 86 1.57 3.39 7.86
C LEU A 86 1.59 4.69 8.65
N LEU A 87 0.40 5.29 8.81
CA LEU A 87 0.21 6.50 9.59
C LEU A 87 0.10 6.18 11.08
N ALA A 88 1.06 6.67 11.86
CA ALA A 88 1.07 6.65 13.34
C ALA A 88 0.99 5.22 13.95
N PRO A 89 1.97 4.34 13.65
CA PRO A 89 2.01 2.95 14.13
C PRO A 89 1.95 2.76 15.65
N GLU A 90 2.33 3.78 16.42
CA GLU A 90 2.28 3.80 17.88
C GLU A 90 0.86 3.66 18.47
N TYR A 91 -0.20 3.93 17.69
CA TYR A 91 -1.59 3.76 18.14
C TYR A 91 -2.14 2.35 17.96
N TYR A 92 -1.41 1.47 17.26
CA TYR A 92 -1.81 0.08 17.01
C TYR A 92 -0.59 -0.87 17.09
N PRO A 93 0.12 -0.86 18.23
CA PRO A 93 1.29 -1.71 18.41
C PRO A 93 0.90 -3.20 18.36
N LYS A 94 1.87 -4.05 18.00
CA LYS A 94 1.72 -5.52 17.98
C LYS A 94 0.54 -5.99 17.14
N SER A 95 0.32 -5.35 15.99
CA SER A 95 -0.83 -5.61 15.12
C SER A 95 -0.49 -6.47 13.91
N LEU A 96 0.78 -6.64 13.56
CA LEU A 96 1.21 -7.31 12.33
C LEU A 96 2.20 -8.45 12.62
N SER A 97 2.18 -9.43 11.72
CA SER A 97 3.13 -10.54 11.67
C SER A 97 3.40 -10.90 10.21
N VAL A 98 4.58 -11.44 9.92
CA VAL A 98 4.88 -11.98 8.58
C VAL A 98 3.87 -13.07 8.23
N GLY A 99 3.38 -13.04 6.99
CA GLY A 99 2.34 -13.93 6.47
C GLY A 99 0.90 -13.46 6.77
N LYS A 100 0.70 -12.45 7.63
CA LYS A 100 -0.64 -11.88 7.85
C LYS A 100 -1.14 -11.22 6.57
N GLU A 101 -2.40 -11.46 6.23
CA GLU A 101 -3.11 -10.78 5.16
C GLU A 101 -4.01 -9.69 5.76
N ILE A 102 -3.96 -8.48 5.19
CA ILE A 102 -4.79 -7.34 5.61
C ILE A 102 -5.54 -6.75 4.41
N ASN A 103 -6.73 -6.23 4.65
CA ASN A 103 -7.51 -5.56 3.60
C ASN A 103 -6.93 -4.19 3.30
N MET A 104 -6.96 -3.85 2.01
CA MET A 104 -6.68 -2.51 1.49
C MET A 104 -8.00 -1.88 1.02
N ASN A 105 -8.32 -0.69 1.52
CA ASN A 105 -9.61 -0.05 1.36
C ASN A 105 -9.50 1.34 0.71
N SER A 106 -10.53 1.71 -0.05
CA SER A 106 -10.77 3.08 -0.51
C SER A 106 -12.15 3.50 -0.01
N GLY A 107 -12.17 4.43 0.95
CA GLY A 107 -13.36 4.66 1.77
C GLY A 107 -13.78 3.37 2.49
N GLY A 108 -15.07 3.04 2.45
CA GLY A 108 -15.61 1.80 3.03
C GLY A 108 -15.49 0.55 2.15
N ARG A 109 -14.92 0.64 0.94
CA ARG A 109 -14.83 -0.49 -0.01
C ARG A 109 -13.45 -1.15 0.06
N VAL A 110 -13.41 -2.47 0.19
CA VAL A 110 -12.20 -3.27 0.00
C VAL A 110 -11.82 -3.25 -1.48
N ILE A 111 -10.63 -2.77 -1.79
CA ILE A 111 -10.09 -2.64 -3.15
C ILE A 111 -8.96 -3.63 -3.45
N GLY A 112 -8.47 -4.32 -2.44
CA GLY A 112 -7.37 -5.26 -2.58
C GLY A 112 -6.93 -5.80 -1.23
N LYS A 113 -5.79 -6.48 -1.22
CA LYS A 113 -5.20 -7.07 -0.03
C LYS A 113 -3.70 -6.87 0.00
N VAL A 114 -3.11 -6.97 1.19
CA VAL A 114 -1.67 -6.95 1.38
C VAL A 114 -1.27 -8.11 2.27
N THR A 115 -0.36 -8.95 1.79
CA THR A 115 0.28 -10.00 2.58
C THR A 115 1.63 -9.48 3.08
N ILE A 116 1.85 -9.47 4.39
CA ILE A 116 3.11 -9.00 4.99
C ILE A 116 4.22 -10.00 4.68
N LEU A 117 5.31 -9.55 4.02
CA LEU A 117 6.45 -10.38 3.65
C LEU A 117 7.63 -10.18 4.60
N GLU A 118 7.91 -8.93 4.96
CA GLU A 118 8.98 -8.53 5.89
C GLU A 118 8.47 -7.40 6.76
N LEU A 119 8.86 -7.36 8.04
CA LEU A 119 8.46 -6.32 8.97
C LEU A 119 9.70 -5.60 9.51
N TYR A 120 9.77 -4.29 9.37
CA TYR A 120 10.92 -3.47 9.77
C TYR A 120 10.64 -2.64 11.02
N ASN A 121 9.38 -2.24 11.23
CA ASN A 121 8.98 -1.51 12.43
C ASN A 121 8.59 -2.48 13.56
N GLU A 122 9.47 -2.60 14.55
CA GLU A 122 9.30 -3.47 15.72
C GLU A 122 8.06 -3.15 16.55
N ILE A 123 7.55 -1.91 16.52
CA ILE A 123 6.32 -1.52 17.24
C ILE A 123 5.13 -2.38 16.76
N LEU A 124 5.11 -2.73 15.48
CA LEU A 124 4.01 -3.46 14.86
C LEU A 124 4.10 -4.97 15.09
N LEU A 125 5.25 -5.49 15.49
CA LEU A 125 5.49 -6.93 15.62
C LEU A 125 4.67 -7.53 16.77
N VAL A 126 3.82 -8.52 16.46
CA VAL A 126 3.24 -9.38 17.50
C VAL A 126 4.38 -10.14 18.15
N GLY A 127 4.59 -9.94 19.46
CA GLY A 127 5.64 -10.63 20.21
C GLY A 127 5.51 -12.15 20.08
N SER A 128 6.64 -12.82 19.84
CA SER A 128 6.78 -14.27 19.80
C SER A 128 6.55 -14.93 21.15
#